data_AF-A0A834C334-F1
#
_entry.id   AF-A0A834C334-F1
#
_cell.length_a   1.000
_cell.length_b   1.000
_cell.length_c   1.000
_cell.angle_alpha   90.00
_cell.angle_beta   90.00
_cell.angle_gamma   90.00
#
_symmetry.space_group_name_H-M   'P 1'
#
loop_
_entity.id
_entity.type
_entity.pdbx_description
1 polymer ?
#
loop_
_entity_poly.entity_id
_entity_poly.type
_entity_poly.pdbx_seq_one_letter_code
_entity_poly.pdbx_strand_id
1 'polypeptide(L)'
;TSWWILSDSSLSSQLSANAHSPKGQEKSPKPQSVNGTKPELKSSKTKPDYIPREEIIKELQAIEENLNELERRGVELEVKLRSEDEGADDSVTDELMVEWFSLIRNKQVAMRRESELVYIGRTQDLEEQQPSVEQQLRRLMDKPGEAFRGRSLSPHPQRKWSETELFRLCAEHLKTEGDKKKEAELMEKLLEIINDRNAIVEGLDEDRLREEEEDEKLNKMMMDFNVKKDKAKKKSRSRLFSWGNKKEG
;
A
#
# COMPACT_ATOMS: atom_id res chain seq x y z
N THR A 1 -11.90 5.77 -5.49
CA THR A 1 -11.10 5.20 -4.41
C THR A 1 -10.98 3.71 -4.62
N SER A 2 -9.81 3.16 -4.37
CA SER A 2 -9.32 1.88 -4.90
C SER A 2 -9.72 0.66 -4.06
N TRP A 3 -10.85 0.74 -3.34
CA TRP A 3 -11.35 -0.29 -2.42
C TRP A 3 -11.56 -1.67 -3.05
N TRP A 4 -11.66 -1.76 -4.38
CA TRP A 4 -11.71 -3.05 -5.08
C TRP A 4 -10.42 -3.86 -4.93
N ILE A 5 -9.24 -3.20 -4.80
CA ILE A 5 -7.95 -3.89 -4.59
C ILE A 5 -7.92 -4.54 -3.19
N LEU A 6 -8.60 -3.92 -2.21
CA LEU A 6 -8.73 -4.44 -0.84
C LEU A 6 -9.80 -5.54 -0.71
N SER A 7 -10.67 -5.70 -1.71
CA SER A 7 -11.77 -6.67 -1.68
C SER A 7 -11.31 -8.12 -1.78
N ASP A 8 -10.12 -8.37 -2.37
CA ASP A 8 -9.49 -9.68 -2.52
C ASP A 8 -8.48 -10.00 -1.39
N SER A 9 -8.13 -9.02 -0.56
CA SER A 9 -7.39 -9.24 0.70
C SER A 9 -8.33 -9.52 1.87
N SER A 10 -7.81 -10.22 2.88
CA SER A 10 -8.44 -10.38 4.20
C SER A 10 -8.85 -9.05 4.85
N LEU A 11 -8.32 -7.90 4.41
CA LEU A 11 -8.72 -6.55 4.81
C LEU A 11 -10.24 -6.31 4.64
N SER A 12 -10.83 -6.85 3.57
CA SER A 12 -12.27 -6.78 3.28
C SER A 12 -13.16 -7.29 4.42
N SER A 13 -12.78 -8.43 5.04
CA SER A 13 -13.63 -9.13 6.01
C SER A 13 -13.85 -8.37 7.32
N GLN A 14 -12.98 -7.42 7.67
CA GLN A 14 -13.06 -6.66 8.92
C GLN A 14 -13.88 -5.36 8.76
N LEU A 15 -13.85 -4.73 7.59
CA LEU A 15 -14.62 -3.51 7.30
C LEU A 15 -16.13 -3.75 7.40
N SER A 16 -16.62 -4.88 6.86
CA SER A 16 -18.04 -5.27 6.93
C SER A 16 -18.54 -5.47 8.37
N ALA A 17 -17.68 -5.99 9.27
CA ALA A 17 -18.04 -6.28 10.65
C ALA A 17 -18.24 -5.02 11.52
N ASN A 18 -17.63 -3.89 11.17
CA ASN A 18 -17.59 -2.69 12.02
C ASN A 18 -18.77 -1.72 11.78
N ALA A 19 -19.69 -2.05 10.87
CA ALA A 19 -20.74 -1.14 10.38
C ALA A 19 -22.09 -1.19 11.15
N HIS A 20 -22.19 -1.90 12.27
CA HIS A 20 -23.45 -2.07 13.02
C HIS A 20 -23.36 -1.63 14.50
N SER A 21 -24.42 -0.98 14.99
CA SER A 21 -24.42 -0.15 16.21
C SER A 21 -24.65 -0.90 17.56
N PRO A 22 -24.29 -0.28 18.71
CA PRO A 22 -24.21 -0.95 20.02
C PRO A 22 -25.44 -0.84 20.94
N LYS A 23 -25.64 -1.88 21.78
CA LYS A 23 -26.39 -1.96 23.07
C LYS A 23 -26.39 -3.44 23.55
N GLY A 24 -26.27 -3.83 24.83
CA GLY A 24 -25.90 -3.11 26.07
C GLY A 24 -26.33 -3.89 27.33
N GLN A 25 -25.49 -3.94 28.38
CA GLN A 25 -25.74 -4.49 29.76
C GLN A 25 -26.02 -6.03 29.85
N GLU A 26 -25.64 -6.81 30.89
CA GLU A 26 -24.82 -6.67 32.12
C GLU A 26 -24.42 -8.13 32.60
N LYS A 27 -23.83 -8.53 33.75
CA LYS A 27 -23.59 -7.96 35.11
C LYS A 27 -22.23 -8.40 35.72
N SER A 28 -22.22 -9.32 36.71
CA SER A 28 -21.06 -9.81 37.51
C SER A 28 -21.50 -11.03 38.38
N PRO A 29 -20.65 -11.79 39.14
CA PRO A 29 -19.48 -11.33 39.91
C PRO A 29 -18.20 -12.23 39.88
N LYS A 30 -17.22 -11.85 40.72
CA LYS A 30 -15.84 -12.37 40.85
C LYS A 30 -15.64 -13.07 42.21
N PRO A 31 -14.57 -13.84 42.41
CA PRO A 31 -13.65 -13.47 43.50
C PRO A 31 -12.16 -13.42 43.07
N GLN A 32 -11.32 -12.93 43.98
CA GLN A 32 -9.95 -12.51 43.70
C GLN A 32 -8.92 -13.64 43.89
N SER A 33 -7.79 -13.53 43.18
CA SER A 33 -6.49 -13.87 43.76
C SER A 33 -5.45 -12.87 43.25
N VAL A 34 -4.41 -12.64 44.04
CA VAL A 34 -3.31 -11.72 43.72
C VAL A 34 -2.11 -12.48 43.17
N ASN A 35 -1.43 -11.91 42.18
CA ASN A 35 0.02 -11.78 42.12
C ASN A 35 0.40 -10.98 40.88
N GLY A 36 1.42 -10.13 40.99
CA GLY A 36 1.75 -9.16 39.95
C GLY A 36 2.88 -9.63 39.04
N THR A 37 2.69 -9.43 37.73
CA THR A 37 3.80 -9.20 36.80
C THR A 37 3.43 -8.02 35.92
N LYS A 38 4.30 -7.01 35.85
CA LYS A 38 4.23 -5.95 34.84
C LYS A 38 4.37 -6.61 33.46
N PRO A 39 3.39 -6.50 32.54
CA PRO A 39 3.60 -6.94 31.16
C PRO A 39 4.59 -5.96 30.52
N GLU A 40 5.86 -6.32 30.58
CA GLU A 40 6.91 -5.69 29.81
C GLU A 40 6.56 -5.80 28.33
N LEU A 41 6.37 -4.67 27.65
CA LEU A 41 6.13 -4.65 26.21
C LEU A 41 7.38 -5.19 25.51
N LYS A 42 7.34 -6.48 25.19
CA LYS A 42 8.35 -7.12 24.36
C LYS A 42 8.31 -6.44 23.00
N SER A 43 9.32 -5.63 22.70
CA SER A 43 9.59 -5.21 21.33
C SER A 43 9.79 -6.46 20.49
N SER A 44 8.75 -6.82 19.74
CA SER A 44 8.83 -7.74 18.62
C SER A 44 9.79 -7.15 17.60
N LYS A 45 10.61 -8.01 16.99
CA LYS A 45 11.50 -7.62 15.89
C LYS A 45 10.70 -7.53 14.59
N THR A 46 9.76 -6.59 14.53
CA THR A 46 9.12 -6.19 13.28
C THR A 46 10.17 -5.57 12.34
N LYS A 47 9.91 -5.62 11.04
CA LYS A 47 10.69 -4.84 10.07
C LYS A 47 10.52 -3.34 10.37
N PRO A 48 11.52 -2.49 10.08
CA PRO A 48 11.42 -1.05 10.33
C PRO A 48 10.25 -0.41 9.56
N ASP A 49 9.89 -0.96 8.40
CA ASP A 49 8.87 -0.44 7.49
C ASP A 49 7.49 -1.11 7.68
N TYR A 50 7.27 -1.80 8.81
CA TYR A 50 6.01 -2.46 9.14
C TYR A 50 4.99 -1.46 9.73
N ILE A 51 3.87 -1.27 9.02
CA ILE A 51 2.72 -0.47 9.47
C ILE A 51 1.58 -1.43 9.88
N PRO A 52 1.02 -1.35 11.10
CA PRO A 52 -0.10 -2.19 11.52
C PRO A 52 -1.32 -2.08 10.60
N ARG A 53 -2.01 -3.21 10.41
CA ARG A 53 -3.24 -3.33 9.59
C ARG A 53 -4.31 -2.29 9.94
N GLU A 54 -4.52 -2.05 11.23
CA GLU A 54 -5.49 -1.10 11.75
C GLU A 54 -5.09 0.36 11.45
N GLU A 55 -3.80 0.66 11.37
CA GLU A 55 -3.27 1.97 11.00
C GLU A 55 -3.39 2.20 9.48
N ILE A 56 -3.10 1.19 8.66
CA ILE A 56 -3.31 1.22 7.20
C ILE A 56 -4.79 1.51 6.87
N ILE A 57 -5.72 0.76 7.47
CA ILE A 57 -7.18 0.96 7.25
C ILE A 57 -7.60 2.37 7.66
N LYS A 58 -7.16 2.84 8.82
CA LYS A 58 -7.49 4.17 9.34
C LYS A 58 -6.94 5.30 8.48
N GLU A 59 -5.72 5.17 7.97
CA GLU A 59 -5.11 6.19 7.10
C GLU A 59 -5.80 6.24 5.73
N LEU A 60 -6.15 5.08 5.15
CA LEU A 60 -6.95 5.00 3.91
C LEU A 60 -8.34 5.65 4.07
N GLN A 61 -9.01 5.47 5.21
CA GLN A 61 -10.28 6.16 5.51
C GLN A 61 -10.10 7.68 5.58
N ALA A 62 -9.05 8.18 6.26
CA ALA A 62 -8.75 9.60 6.33
C ALA A 62 -8.36 10.19 4.95
N ILE A 63 -7.74 9.40 4.08
CA ILE A 63 -7.43 9.77 2.69
C ILE A 63 -8.71 9.89 1.85
N GLU A 64 -9.67 8.96 1.97
CA GLU A 64 -10.96 9.08 1.30
C GLU A 64 -11.75 10.30 1.78
N GLU A 65 -11.82 10.56 3.09
CA GLU A 65 -12.44 11.78 3.64
C GLU A 65 -11.79 13.06 3.08
N ASN A 66 -10.46 13.11 3.00
CA ASN A 66 -9.71 14.21 2.41
C ASN A 66 -9.96 14.35 0.88
N LEU A 67 -9.99 13.25 0.14
CA LEU A 67 -10.27 13.26 -1.30
C LEU A 67 -11.68 13.78 -1.62
N ASN A 68 -12.68 13.40 -0.80
CA ASN A 68 -14.05 13.91 -0.90
C ASN A 68 -14.13 15.43 -0.64
N GLU A 69 -13.41 15.93 0.37
CA GLU A 69 -13.33 17.38 0.65
C GLU A 69 -12.58 18.16 -0.46
N LEU A 70 -11.50 17.59 -1.01
CA LEU A 70 -10.78 18.15 -2.16
C LEU A 70 -11.67 18.22 -3.42
N GLU A 71 -12.51 17.21 -3.66
CA GLU A 71 -13.49 17.23 -4.75
C GLU A 71 -14.59 18.27 -4.52
N ARG A 72 -15.16 18.34 -3.31
CA ARG A 72 -16.15 19.36 -2.91
C ARG A 72 -15.61 20.78 -3.14
N ARG A 73 -14.39 21.06 -2.69
CA ARG A 73 -13.71 22.36 -2.92
C ARG A 73 -13.38 22.59 -4.39
N GLY A 74 -13.03 21.53 -5.14
CA GLY A 74 -12.82 21.60 -6.58
C GLY A 74 -14.06 22.12 -7.31
N VAL A 75 -15.24 21.58 -6.99
CA VAL A 75 -16.52 22.05 -7.56
C VAL A 75 -16.83 23.50 -7.16
N GLU A 76 -16.64 23.87 -5.90
CA GLU A 76 -16.84 25.27 -5.46
C GLU A 76 -15.90 26.26 -6.16
N LEU A 77 -14.66 25.86 -6.43
CA LEU A 77 -13.68 26.68 -7.13
C LEU A 77 -13.96 26.78 -8.63
N GLU A 78 -14.43 25.69 -9.25
CA GLU A 78 -14.89 25.65 -10.64
C GLU A 78 -16.06 26.63 -10.87
N VAL A 79 -17.04 26.64 -9.96
CA VAL A 79 -18.18 27.57 -10.00
C VAL A 79 -17.72 29.03 -9.85
N LYS A 80 -16.77 29.33 -8.95
CA LYS A 80 -16.20 30.68 -8.82
C LYS A 80 -15.52 31.13 -10.11
N LEU A 81 -14.62 30.31 -10.66
CA LEU A 81 -13.88 30.57 -11.90
C LEU A 81 -14.79 30.74 -13.13
N ARG A 82 -16.01 30.18 -13.12
CA ARG A 82 -17.04 30.44 -14.14
C ARG A 82 -17.92 31.66 -13.87
N SER A 83 -18.00 32.13 -12.62
CA SER A 83 -18.83 33.27 -12.22
C SER A 83 -18.12 34.62 -12.32
N GLU A 84 -16.78 34.63 -12.39
CA GLU A 84 -15.96 35.81 -12.66
C GLU A 84 -15.94 36.15 -14.15
N ASP A 85 -17.08 36.63 -14.67
CA ASP A 85 -17.25 37.05 -16.06
C ASP A 85 -16.66 38.46 -16.35
N GLU A 86 -16.61 38.85 -17.63
CA GLU A 86 -15.83 39.98 -18.18
C GLU A 86 -15.89 41.29 -17.36
N GLY A 87 -14.86 41.52 -16.54
CA GLY A 87 -14.70 42.75 -15.75
C GLY A 87 -14.02 42.58 -14.38
N ALA A 88 -13.82 41.34 -13.91
CA ALA A 88 -13.05 41.04 -12.71
C ALA A 88 -11.59 41.54 -12.79
N ASP A 89 -10.96 41.77 -11.63
CA ASP A 89 -9.52 42.05 -11.53
C ASP A 89 -8.73 40.77 -11.80
N ASP A 90 -7.81 40.81 -12.77
CA ASP A 90 -6.83 39.75 -13.09
C ASP A 90 -6.22 39.13 -11.80
N SER A 91 -6.02 39.92 -10.74
CA SER A 91 -5.44 39.46 -9.48
C SER A 91 -6.32 38.46 -8.69
N VAL A 92 -7.65 38.54 -8.80
CA VAL A 92 -8.56 37.65 -8.06
C VAL A 92 -8.61 36.27 -8.73
N THR A 93 -8.81 36.26 -10.05
CA THR A 93 -8.73 35.02 -10.85
C THR A 93 -7.31 34.42 -10.80
N ASP A 94 -6.27 35.24 -10.69
CA ASP A 94 -4.89 34.79 -10.42
C ASP A 94 -4.76 34.02 -9.09
N GLU A 95 -5.48 34.44 -8.05
CA GLU A 95 -5.48 33.79 -6.73
C GLU A 95 -6.30 32.49 -6.75
N LEU A 96 -7.47 32.48 -7.38
CA LEU A 96 -8.27 31.27 -7.58
C LEU A 96 -7.50 30.19 -8.37
N MET A 97 -6.74 30.58 -9.39
CA MET A 97 -5.89 29.64 -10.14
C MET A 97 -4.75 29.06 -9.30
N VAL A 98 -4.21 29.79 -8.32
CA VAL A 98 -3.23 29.26 -7.35
C VAL A 98 -3.89 28.29 -6.36
N GLU A 99 -5.12 28.54 -5.92
CA GLU A 99 -5.91 27.57 -5.15
C GLU A 99 -6.15 26.28 -5.97
N TRP A 100 -6.48 26.40 -7.27
CA TRP A 100 -6.73 25.27 -8.17
C TRP A 100 -5.49 24.37 -8.34
N PHE A 101 -4.32 24.94 -8.62
CA PHE A 101 -3.07 24.16 -8.65
C PHE A 101 -2.74 23.50 -7.31
N SER A 102 -3.14 24.11 -6.19
CA SER A 102 -2.96 23.56 -4.85
C SER A 102 -3.90 22.38 -4.58
N LEU A 103 -5.15 22.43 -5.05
CA LEU A 103 -6.08 21.30 -4.99
C LEU A 103 -5.57 20.10 -5.79
N ILE A 104 -5.06 20.31 -7.02
CA ILE A 104 -4.49 19.22 -7.84
C ILE A 104 -3.30 18.57 -7.11
N ARG A 105 -2.34 19.37 -6.62
CA ARG A 105 -1.17 18.85 -5.89
C ARG A 105 -1.60 18.05 -4.65
N ASN A 106 -2.53 18.56 -3.87
CA ASN A 106 -3.01 17.88 -2.66
C ASN A 106 -3.73 16.56 -3.01
N LYS A 107 -4.48 16.51 -4.12
CA LYS A 107 -5.10 15.29 -4.62
C LYS A 107 -4.07 14.26 -5.07
N GLN A 108 -3.02 14.67 -5.79
CA GLN A 108 -1.93 13.78 -6.20
C GLN A 108 -1.17 13.20 -5.01
N VAL A 109 -0.85 14.03 -4.01
CA VAL A 109 -0.22 13.55 -2.75
C VAL A 109 -1.11 12.55 -2.01
N ALA A 110 -2.42 12.79 -1.97
CA ALA A 110 -3.37 11.87 -1.34
C ALA A 110 -3.50 10.53 -2.09
N MET A 111 -3.60 10.54 -3.42
CA MET A 111 -3.67 9.31 -4.24
C MET A 111 -2.38 8.50 -4.21
N ARG A 112 -1.20 9.16 -4.27
CA ARG A 112 0.12 8.54 -4.09
C ARG A 112 0.19 7.76 -2.77
N ARG A 113 -0.30 8.34 -1.68
CA ARG A 113 -0.36 7.68 -0.36
C ARG A 113 -1.41 6.57 -0.30
N GLU A 114 -2.53 6.68 -1.03
CA GLU A 114 -3.51 5.59 -1.21
C GLU A 114 -2.85 4.36 -1.85
N SER A 115 -2.14 4.55 -2.98
CA SER A 115 -1.34 3.48 -3.63
C SER A 115 -0.30 2.88 -2.69
N GLU A 116 0.54 3.71 -2.05
CA GLU A 116 1.61 3.27 -1.15
C GLU A 116 1.08 2.37 -0.02
N LEU A 117 0.00 2.77 0.65
CA LEU A 117 -0.62 2.00 1.73
C LEU A 117 -1.20 0.66 1.26
N VAL A 118 -1.78 0.61 0.06
CA VAL A 118 -2.28 -0.63 -0.55
C VAL A 118 -1.13 -1.58 -0.90
N TYR A 119 -0.04 -1.07 -1.47
CA TYR A 119 1.17 -1.87 -1.77
C TYR A 119 1.87 -2.38 -0.50
N ILE A 120 2.00 -1.55 0.54
CA ILE A 120 2.54 -1.94 1.85
C ILE A 120 1.68 -3.06 2.46
N GLY A 121 0.35 -2.87 2.51
CA GLY A 121 -0.58 -3.87 3.06
C GLY A 121 -0.49 -5.21 2.35
N ARG A 122 -0.55 -5.22 1.01
CA ARG A 122 -0.43 -6.46 0.21
C ARG A 122 0.95 -7.12 0.39
N THR A 123 2.03 -6.33 0.48
CA THR A 123 3.38 -6.86 0.72
C THR A 123 3.48 -7.57 2.06
N GLN A 124 2.93 -6.98 3.14
CA GLN A 124 2.90 -7.61 4.45
C GLN A 124 2.07 -8.92 4.44
N ASP A 125 0.88 -8.91 3.84
CA ASP A 125 0.00 -10.08 3.73
C ASP A 125 0.68 -11.26 2.99
N LEU A 126 1.53 -10.97 1.99
CA LEU A 126 2.31 -11.96 1.25
C LEU A 126 3.52 -12.48 2.06
N GLU A 127 4.23 -11.58 2.74
CA GLU A 127 5.38 -11.93 3.58
C GLU A 127 5.02 -12.67 4.87
N GLU A 128 3.81 -12.49 5.43
CA GLU A 128 3.32 -13.30 6.56
C GLU A 128 2.95 -14.73 6.11
N GLN A 129 2.38 -14.89 4.90
CA GLN A 129 2.02 -16.20 4.36
C GLN A 129 3.24 -17.06 3.99
N GLN A 130 4.28 -16.46 3.40
CA GLN A 130 5.43 -17.18 2.82
C GLN A 130 6.10 -18.16 3.81
N PRO A 131 6.47 -17.79 5.06
CA PRO A 131 7.09 -18.72 6.01
C PRO A 131 6.23 -19.94 6.37
N SER A 132 4.91 -19.80 6.38
CA SER A 132 3.98 -20.90 6.67
C SER A 132 3.94 -21.92 5.52
N VAL A 133 3.96 -21.43 4.27
CA VAL A 133 4.02 -22.27 3.06
C VAL A 133 5.38 -22.98 2.98
N GLU A 134 6.48 -22.24 3.13
CA GLU A 134 7.84 -22.79 3.13
C GLU A 134 8.06 -23.84 4.23
N GLN A 135 7.57 -23.59 5.44
CA GLN A 135 7.72 -24.54 6.55
C GLN A 135 6.88 -25.81 6.35
N GLN A 136 5.70 -25.72 5.74
CA GLN A 136 4.91 -26.89 5.36
C GLN A 136 5.60 -27.70 4.25
N LEU A 137 6.09 -27.03 3.20
CA LEU A 137 6.81 -27.67 2.10
C LEU A 137 8.08 -28.38 2.60
N ARG A 138 8.88 -27.71 3.44
CA ARG A 138 10.08 -28.28 4.05
C ARG A 138 9.77 -29.53 4.90
N ARG A 139 8.70 -29.51 5.70
CA ARG A 139 8.26 -30.68 6.49
C ARG A 139 7.88 -31.89 5.64
N LEU A 140 7.35 -31.69 4.44
CA LEU A 140 7.04 -32.76 3.50
C LEU A 140 8.30 -33.26 2.78
N MET A 141 9.18 -32.35 2.37
CA MET A 141 10.48 -32.69 1.76
C MET A 141 11.39 -33.47 2.73
N ASP A 142 11.38 -33.13 4.02
CA ASP A 142 12.10 -33.82 5.08
C ASP A 142 11.40 -35.11 5.57
N LYS A 143 10.20 -35.44 5.06
CA LYS A 143 9.42 -36.61 5.49
C LYS A 143 10.08 -37.91 4.99
N PRO A 144 10.51 -38.83 5.86
CA PRO A 144 11.01 -40.13 5.41
C PRO A 144 9.88 -40.95 4.78
N GLY A 145 10.15 -41.50 3.60
CA GLY A 145 9.21 -42.33 2.86
C GLY A 145 8.71 -43.54 3.66
N GLU A 146 7.45 -43.93 3.44
CA GLU A 146 6.68 -44.67 4.46
C GLU A 146 7.25 -46.03 4.85
N ALA A 147 8.03 -46.66 3.96
CA ALA A 147 8.64 -47.96 4.22
C ALA A 147 9.64 -47.99 5.39
N PHE A 148 10.11 -46.83 5.89
CA PHE A 148 11.02 -46.77 7.03
C PHE A 148 10.33 -46.79 8.40
N ARG A 149 9.01 -46.51 8.48
CA ARG A 149 8.26 -46.62 9.74
C ARG A 149 8.09 -48.10 10.13
N GLY A 150 9.03 -48.61 10.93
CA GLY A 150 8.92 -49.91 11.62
C GLY A 150 9.85 -51.03 11.14
N ARG A 151 10.84 -50.75 10.27
CA ARG A 151 11.85 -51.75 9.86
C ARG A 151 13.20 -51.50 10.53
N SER A 152 13.58 -52.38 11.46
CA SER A 152 14.96 -52.52 11.91
C SER A 152 15.79 -53.12 10.77
N LEU A 153 16.58 -52.28 10.09
CA LEU A 153 17.51 -52.73 9.06
C LEU A 153 18.85 -53.11 9.70
N SER A 154 19.23 -54.39 9.60
CA SER A 154 20.58 -54.81 9.94
C SER A 154 21.58 -54.24 8.93
N PRO A 155 22.68 -53.58 9.34
CA PRO A 155 23.68 -53.06 8.42
C PRO A 155 24.28 -54.18 7.54
N HIS A 156 24.43 -53.92 6.24
CA HIS A 156 24.95 -54.88 5.26
C HIS A 156 26.28 -54.35 4.68
N PRO A 157 27.40 -55.11 4.69
CA PRO A 157 28.74 -54.47 4.76
C PRO A 157 29.30 -53.79 3.50
N GLN A 158 28.52 -53.61 2.43
CA GLN A 158 29.09 -53.57 1.06
C GLN A 158 28.51 -52.54 0.08
N ARG A 159 27.96 -51.42 0.58
CA ARG A 159 27.62 -50.24 -0.26
C ARG A 159 28.35 -48.99 0.22
N LYS A 160 29.24 -48.45 -0.62
CA LYS A 160 29.85 -47.11 -0.42
C LYS A 160 28.92 -46.01 -0.91
N TRP A 161 27.92 -45.72 -0.10
CA TRP A 161 27.20 -44.43 -0.04
C TRP A 161 27.15 -44.07 1.45
N SER A 162 27.06 -42.80 1.84
CA SER A 162 26.71 -42.54 3.24
C SER A 162 25.31 -43.10 3.51
N GLU A 163 25.10 -43.64 4.71
CA GLU A 163 23.81 -44.22 5.11
C GLU A 163 22.69 -43.17 4.96
N THR A 164 23.04 -41.90 5.21
CA THR A 164 22.24 -40.69 4.96
C THR A 164 21.87 -40.41 3.49
N GLU A 165 22.73 -40.72 2.51
CA GLU A 165 22.44 -40.49 1.08
C GLU A 165 21.50 -41.57 0.52
N LEU A 166 21.76 -42.85 0.83
CA LEU A 166 20.83 -43.93 0.48
C LEU A 166 19.47 -43.75 1.15
N PHE A 167 19.45 -43.31 2.43
CA PHE A 167 18.22 -43.00 3.14
C PHE A 167 17.40 -41.89 2.44
N ARG A 168 18.05 -40.80 2.00
CA ARG A 168 17.36 -39.69 1.30
C ARG A 168 16.81 -40.11 -0.07
N LEU A 169 17.63 -40.75 -0.89
CA LEU A 169 17.21 -41.25 -2.22
C LEU A 169 16.09 -42.30 -2.15
N CYS A 170 16.10 -43.17 -1.13
CA CYS A 170 15.00 -44.10 -0.91
C CYS A 170 13.75 -43.43 -0.32
N ALA A 171 13.88 -42.36 0.46
CA ALA A 171 12.74 -41.63 1.02
C ALA A 171 11.91 -40.93 -0.07
N GLU A 172 12.55 -40.28 -1.05
CA GLU A 172 11.87 -39.58 -2.15
C GLU A 172 10.99 -40.51 -2.99
N HIS A 173 11.50 -41.70 -3.32
CA HIS A 173 10.75 -42.74 -4.04
C HIS A 173 9.60 -43.39 -3.23
N LEU A 174 9.46 -43.04 -1.94
CA LEU A 174 8.49 -43.61 -1.00
C LEU A 174 7.60 -42.56 -0.32
N LYS A 175 7.58 -41.32 -0.85
CA LYS A 175 6.51 -40.35 -0.59
C LYS A 175 5.19 -40.86 -1.20
N THR A 176 4.07 -40.66 -0.50
CA THR A 176 2.76 -41.03 -1.04
C THR A 176 2.34 -40.08 -2.17
N GLU A 177 1.42 -40.49 -3.04
CA GLU A 177 0.84 -39.57 -4.04
C GLU A 177 0.14 -38.37 -3.39
N GLY A 178 -0.38 -38.52 -2.16
CA GLY A 178 -0.92 -37.43 -1.37
C GLY A 178 0.15 -36.43 -0.90
N ASP A 179 1.33 -36.92 -0.48
CA ASP A 179 2.47 -36.06 -0.14
C ASP A 179 2.95 -35.30 -1.37
N LYS A 180 3.17 -36.00 -2.50
CA LYS A 180 3.60 -35.39 -3.78
C LYS A 180 2.60 -34.33 -4.27
N LYS A 181 1.30 -34.61 -4.20
CA LYS A 181 0.25 -33.63 -4.52
C LYS A 181 0.34 -32.41 -3.60
N LYS A 182 0.56 -32.62 -2.29
CA LYS A 182 0.61 -31.49 -1.36
C LYS A 182 1.90 -30.67 -1.48
N GLU A 183 3.02 -31.29 -1.86
CA GLU A 183 4.25 -30.59 -2.25
C GLU A 183 4.02 -29.73 -3.50
N ALA A 184 3.32 -30.24 -4.52
CA ALA A 184 2.96 -29.48 -5.71
C ALA A 184 2.03 -28.28 -5.37
N GLU A 185 0.95 -28.48 -4.60
CA GLU A 185 0.05 -27.40 -4.15
C GLU A 185 0.78 -26.30 -3.35
N LEU A 186 1.77 -26.66 -2.53
CA LEU A 186 2.56 -25.71 -1.76
C LEU A 186 3.63 -25.01 -2.60
N MET A 187 4.18 -25.68 -3.61
CA MET A 187 5.10 -25.08 -4.58
C MET A 187 4.37 -24.08 -5.49
N GLU A 188 3.17 -24.43 -5.96
CA GLU A 188 2.27 -23.56 -6.72
C GLU A 188 1.92 -22.30 -5.94
N LYS A 189 1.48 -22.43 -4.68
CA LYS A 189 1.24 -21.25 -3.82
C LYS A 189 2.50 -20.43 -3.51
N LEU A 190 3.69 -21.04 -3.44
CA LEU A 190 4.92 -20.26 -3.27
C LEU A 190 5.26 -19.45 -4.53
N LEU A 191 5.01 -20.00 -5.72
CA LEU A 191 5.18 -19.29 -6.99
C LEU A 191 4.15 -18.17 -7.15
N GLU A 192 2.89 -18.40 -6.76
CA GLU A 192 1.83 -17.38 -6.65
C GLU A 192 2.29 -16.19 -5.80
N ILE A 193 2.75 -16.44 -4.56
CA ILE A 193 3.25 -15.40 -3.65
C ILE A 193 4.45 -14.64 -4.24
N ILE A 194 5.37 -15.31 -4.92
CA ILE A 194 6.53 -14.66 -5.55
C ILE A 194 6.09 -13.79 -6.74
N ASN A 195 5.17 -14.29 -7.57
CA ASN A 195 4.64 -13.55 -8.71
C ASN A 195 3.87 -12.29 -8.28
N ASP A 196 3.03 -12.41 -7.26
CA ASP A 196 2.31 -11.30 -6.65
C ASP A 196 3.26 -10.22 -6.09
N ARG A 197 4.36 -10.63 -5.45
CA ARG A 197 5.39 -9.70 -4.96
C ARG A 197 6.14 -9.02 -6.10
N ASN A 198 6.39 -9.70 -7.21
CA ASN A 198 7.00 -9.09 -8.39
C ASN A 198 6.05 -8.05 -9.03
N ALA A 199 4.77 -8.37 -9.17
CA ALA A 199 3.76 -7.45 -9.69
C ALA A 199 3.58 -6.18 -8.82
N ILE A 200 3.81 -6.28 -7.51
CA ILE A 200 3.90 -5.10 -6.62
C ILE A 200 5.12 -4.23 -6.97
N VAL A 201 6.29 -4.82 -7.19
CA VAL A 201 7.52 -4.08 -7.55
C VAL A 201 7.36 -3.41 -8.92
N GLU A 202 6.83 -4.13 -9.91
CA GLU A 202 6.54 -3.60 -11.24
C GLU A 202 5.54 -2.44 -11.17
N GLY A 203 4.45 -2.59 -10.42
CA GLY A 203 3.46 -1.52 -10.21
C GLY A 203 4.02 -0.28 -9.49
N LEU A 204 4.93 -0.46 -8.52
CA LEU A 204 5.59 0.66 -7.84
C LEU A 204 6.54 1.45 -8.77
N ASP A 205 7.23 0.78 -9.69
CA ASP A 205 8.05 1.47 -10.71
C ASP A 205 7.19 2.15 -11.79
N GLU A 206 6.04 1.57 -12.17
CA GLU A 206 5.07 2.22 -13.08
C GLU A 206 4.40 3.45 -12.46
N ASP A 207 3.92 3.35 -11.22
CA ASP A 207 3.31 4.46 -10.48
C ASP A 207 4.34 5.60 -10.32
N ARG A 208 5.58 5.29 -9.91
CA ARG A 208 6.67 6.27 -9.77
C ARG A 208 6.94 7.05 -11.06
N LEU A 209 7.03 6.37 -12.20
CA LEU A 209 7.25 7.03 -13.50
C LEU A 209 6.06 7.92 -13.91
N ARG A 210 4.83 7.43 -13.73
CA ARG A 210 3.60 8.19 -14.01
C ARG A 210 3.54 9.47 -13.17
N GLU A 211 3.85 9.33 -11.89
CA GLU A 211 3.87 10.40 -10.89
C GLU A 211 4.95 11.46 -11.17
N GLU A 212 6.17 11.04 -11.53
CA GLU A 212 7.24 11.96 -11.96
C GLU A 212 6.77 12.80 -13.16
N GLU A 213 6.19 12.19 -14.20
CA GLU A 213 5.64 12.94 -15.34
C GLU A 213 4.46 13.85 -14.95
N GLU A 214 3.60 13.43 -14.03
CA GLU A 214 2.45 14.21 -13.57
C GLU A 214 2.86 15.46 -12.78
N ASP A 215 3.82 15.34 -11.87
CA ASP A 215 4.40 16.46 -11.14
C ASP A 215 5.16 17.41 -12.11
N GLU A 216 5.87 16.90 -13.12
CA GLU A 216 6.46 17.74 -14.18
C GLU A 216 5.40 18.54 -14.96
N LYS A 217 4.31 17.89 -15.40
CA LYS A 217 3.20 18.54 -16.12
C LYS A 217 2.57 19.65 -15.28
N LEU A 218 2.32 19.40 -13.99
CA LEU A 218 1.78 20.39 -13.06
C LEU A 218 2.75 21.56 -12.81
N ASN A 219 4.02 21.26 -12.55
CA ASN A 219 5.06 22.27 -12.34
C ASN A 219 5.23 23.18 -13.56
N LYS A 220 5.20 22.60 -14.77
CA LYS A 220 5.24 23.35 -16.03
C LYS A 220 4.05 24.31 -16.18
N MET A 221 2.83 23.83 -15.93
CA MET A 221 1.63 24.69 -15.99
C MET A 221 1.71 25.86 -15.00
N MET A 222 2.18 25.61 -13.77
CA MET A 222 2.38 26.65 -12.76
C MET A 222 3.46 27.67 -13.16
N MET A 223 4.55 27.24 -13.79
CA MET A 223 5.60 28.14 -14.29
C MET A 223 5.13 28.98 -15.48
N ASP A 224 4.47 28.37 -16.47
CA ASP A 224 3.87 29.09 -17.61
C ASP A 224 2.81 30.10 -17.14
N PHE A 225 2.09 29.80 -16.07
CA PHE A 225 1.14 30.71 -15.42
C PHE A 225 1.82 31.92 -14.79
N ASN A 226 2.80 31.71 -13.89
CA ASN A 226 3.55 32.80 -13.25
C ASN A 226 4.26 33.70 -14.28
N VAL A 227 4.83 33.12 -15.34
CA VAL A 227 5.46 33.86 -16.44
C VAL A 227 4.47 34.74 -17.22
N LYS A 228 3.19 34.34 -17.34
CA LYS A 228 2.14 35.21 -17.92
C LYS A 228 1.84 36.39 -17.01
N LYS A 229 1.66 36.16 -15.71
CA LYS A 229 1.41 37.18 -14.68
C LYS A 229 2.50 38.26 -14.65
N ASP A 230 3.77 37.87 -14.66
CA ASP A 230 4.88 38.84 -14.67
C ASP A 230 4.96 39.65 -15.98
N LYS A 231 4.65 39.02 -17.12
CA LYS A 231 4.56 39.72 -18.42
C LYS A 231 3.39 40.72 -18.43
N ALA A 232 2.25 40.40 -17.83
CA ALA A 232 1.11 41.30 -17.69
C ALA A 232 1.46 42.49 -16.79
N LYS A 233 1.99 42.25 -15.58
CA LYS A 233 2.39 43.29 -14.63
C LYS A 233 3.47 44.22 -15.23
N LYS A 234 4.45 43.68 -15.96
CA LYS A 234 5.48 44.48 -16.68
C LYS A 234 4.88 45.36 -17.80
N LYS A 235 3.92 44.84 -18.58
CA LYS A 235 3.18 45.59 -19.62
C LYS A 235 2.24 46.65 -19.04
N SER A 236 1.67 46.43 -17.85
CA SER A 236 0.87 47.43 -17.15
C SER A 236 1.76 48.59 -16.68
N ARG A 237 2.87 48.26 -16.00
CA ARG A 237 3.82 49.26 -15.49
C ARG A 237 4.43 50.13 -16.60
N SER A 238 4.77 49.57 -17.76
CA SER A 238 5.32 50.36 -18.88
C SER A 238 4.29 51.31 -19.51
N ARG A 239 3.00 50.97 -19.52
CA ARG A 239 1.92 51.89 -19.96
C ARG A 239 1.78 53.08 -19.01
N LEU A 240 1.81 52.85 -17.70
CA LEU A 240 1.77 53.91 -16.68
C LEU A 240 2.91 54.92 -16.82
N PHE A 241 4.17 54.45 -16.94
CA PHE A 241 5.32 55.34 -17.15
C PHE A 241 5.26 56.09 -18.50
N SER A 242 4.74 55.46 -19.56
CA SER A 242 4.55 56.10 -20.87
C SER A 242 3.51 57.23 -20.85
N TRP A 243 2.47 57.11 -20.01
CA TRP A 243 1.48 58.18 -19.82
C TRP A 243 2.06 59.38 -19.05
N GLY A 244 2.90 59.12 -18.04
CA GLY A 244 3.51 60.17 -17.20
C GLY A 244 4.31 61.21 -18.01
N ASN A 245 5.18 60.74 -18.92
CA ASN A 245 6.03 61.59 -19.75
C ASN A 245 5.27 62.42 -20.82
N LYS A 246 3.93 62.35 -20.89
CA LYS A 246 3.12 63.05 -21.90
C LYS A 246 2.29 64.22 -21.35
N LYS A 247 2.69 64.77 -20.19
CA LYS A 247 2.05 65.93 -19.55
C LYS A 247 2.97 67.14 -19.32
N GLU A 248 4.21 67.09 -19.77
CA GLU A 248 5.13 68.23 -19.80
C GLU A 248 5.49 68.52 -21.28
N GLY A 249 4.84 69.53 -21.86
CA GLY A 249 4.94 69.90 -23.28
C GLY A 249 3.83 70.86 -23.70
#